data_AF-A0A833HEJ0-F1
#
_entry.id   AF-A0A833HEJ0-F1
#
_cell.length_a   1.000
_cell.length_b   1.000
_cell.length_c   1.000
_cell.angle_alpha   90.00
_cell.angle_beta   90.00
_cell.angle_gamma   90.00
#
_symmetry.space_group_name_H-M   'P 1'
#
loop_
_entity.id
_entity.type
_entity.pdbx_description
1 polymer ?
#
loop_
_entity_poly.entity_id
_entity_poly.type
_entity_poly.pdbx_seq_one_letter_code
_entity_poly.pdbx_strand_id
1 'polypeptide(L)'
;MVATKPVDFRKGAEGLAGLVRDTMGADPFSGAVYVFRARRADRIKLVFFDGTGVCLFAKRLEDGKFQWPAITDGVVRLTAAQLQALLEGLDWRRVHDARDTRVPIAAS
;
A
#
# COMPACT_ATOMS: atom_id res chain seq x y z
N MET A 1 1.29 1.38 -4.35
CA MET A 1 0.04 2.02 -4.82
C MET A 1 -1.13 1.44 -4.04
N VAL A 2 -2.01 2.26 -3.50
CA VAL A 2 -3.10 1.83 -2.61
C VAL A 2 -4.45 1.96 -3.31
N ALA A 3 -5.21 0.88 -3.37
CA ALA A 3 -6.62 0.89 -3.74
C ALA A 3 -7.42 1.67 -2.70
N THR A 4 -8.11 2.72 -3.13
CA THR A 4 -8.95 3.55 -2.24
C THR A 4 -10.29 2.89 -1.92
N LYS A 5 -10.83 2.08 -2.84
CA LYS A 5 -12.07 1.31 -2.66
C LYS A 5 -11.81 -0.07 -2.02
N PRO A 6 -12.68 -0.52 -1.10
CA PRO A 6 -12.60 -1.88 -0.58
C PRO A 6 -12.78 -2.95 -1.67
N VAL A 7 -12.08 -4.06 -1.53
CA VAL A 7 -12.19 -5.23 -2.44
C VAL A 7 -12.67 -6.47 -1.71
N ASP A 8 -13.06 -7.50 -2.46
CA ASP A 8 -13.35 -8.82 -1.90
C ASP A 8 -12.08 -9.50 -1.40
N PHE A 9 -11.95 -9.62 -0.08
CA PHE A 9 -10.78 -10.20 0.58
C PHE A 9 -10.70 -11.73 0.53
N ARG A 10 -11.67 -12.40 -0.11
CA ARG A 10 -11.59 -13.83 -0.45
C ARG A 10 -10.66 -14.08 -1.64
N LYS A 11 -10.37 -13.07 -2.47
CA LYS A 11 -9.45 -13.18 -3.60
C LYS A 11 -8.02 -13.50 -3.11
N GLY A 12 -7.40 -14.50 -3.73
CA GLY A 12 -5.98 -14.82 -3.58
C GLY A 12 -5.08 -13.91 -4.41
N ALA A 13 -3.79 -14.26 -4.54
CA ALA A 13 -2.78 -13.48 -5.26
C ALA A 13 -3.22 -13.16 -6.70
N GLU A 14 -3.54 -14.18 -7.50
CA GLU A 14 -3.97 -14.02 -8.90
C GLU A 14 -5.24 -13.18 -9.05
N GLY A 15 -6.22 -13.40 -8.17
CA GLY A 15 -7.48 -12.65 -8.22
C GLY A 15 -7.30 -11.16 -7.91
N LEU A 16 -6.30 -10.82 -7.08
CA LEU A 16 -5.94 -9.43 -6.78
C LEU A 16 -5.03 -8.83 -7.87
N ALA A 17 -4.11 -9.61 -8.45
CA ALA A 17 -3.33 -9.19 -9.61
C ALA A 17 -4.24 -8.87 -10.82
N GLY A 18 -5.33 -9.63 -11.00
CA GLY A 18 -6.38 -9.31 -11.96
C GLY A 18 -7.02 -7.94 -11.71
N LEU A 19 -7.35 -7.63 -10.44
CA LEU A 19 -7.92 -6.32 -10.09
C LEU A 19 -6.95 -5.15 -10.35
N VAL A 20 -5.64 -5.36 -10.25
CA VAL A 20 -4.66 -4.33 -10.63
C VAL A 20 -4.84 -3.94 -12.10
N ARG A 21 -4.99 -4.92 -12.99
CA ARG A 21 -5.25 -4.67 -14.42
C ARG A 21 -6.62 -4.03 -14.62
N ASP A 22 -7.66 -4.64 -14.08
CA ASP A 22 -9.05 -4.31 -14.40
C ASP A 22 -9.51 -2.99 -13.77
N THR A 23 -9.03 -2.68 -12.56
CA THR A 23 -9.50 -1.52 -11.78
C THR A 23 -8.51 -0.36 -11.80
N MET A 24 -7.20 -0.65 -11.82
CA MET A 24 -6.17 0.40 -11.78
C MET A 24 -5.54 0.68 -13.14
N GLY A 25 -5.82 -0.13 -14.17
CA GLY A 25 -5.20 0.01 -15.49
C GLY A 25 -3.68 -0.13 -15.45
N ALA A 26 -3.15 -0.88 -14.48
CA ALA A 26 -1.73 -1.00 -14.21
C ALA A 26 -1.23 -2.43 -14.45
N ASP A 27 0.07 -2.58 -14.65
CA ASP A 27 0.71 -3.89 -14.78
C ASP A 27 1.04 -4.47 -13.39
N PRO A 28 0.41 -5.59 -12.97
CA PRO A 28 0.72 -6.26 -11.71
C PRO A 28 2.14 -6.84 -11.65
N PHE A 29 2.82 -6.99 -12.80
CA PHE A 29 4.16 -7.57 -12.88
C PHE A 29 5.29 -6.54 -12.93
N SER A 30 4.96 -5.25 -12.87
CA SER A 30 5.91 -4.13 -12.93
C SER A 30 6.89 -4.01 -11.73
N GLY A 31 6.82 -4.92 -10.76
CA GLY A 31 7.57 -4.82 -9.49
C GLY A 31 6.97 -3.83 -8.48
N ALA A 32 5.90 -3.10 -8.86
CA ALA A 32 5.19 -2.23 -7.94
C ALA A 32 4.42 -3.03 -6.88
N VAL A 33 4.37 -2.49 -5.66
CA VAL A 33 3.54 -3.04 -4.57
C VAL A 33 2.14 -2.45 -4.62
N TYR A 34 1.13 -3.29 -4.79
CA TYR A 34 -0.27 -2.92 -4.80
C TYR A 34 -0.93 -3.29 -3.47
N VAL A 35 -1.54 -2.31 -2.81
CA VAL A 35 -2.10 -2.42 -1.46
C VAL A 35 -3.62 -2.36 -1.54
N PHE A 36 -4.28 -3.33 -0.92
CA PHE A 36 -5.73 -3.47 -0.89
C PHE A 36 -6.25 -3.38 0.53
N ARG A 37 -7.48 -2.86 0.67
CA ARG A 37 -8.17 -2.71 1.96
C ARG A 37 -9.46 -3.53 2.03
N ALA A 38 -9.72 -4.13 3.20
CA ALA A 38 -10.99 -4.80 3.45
C ALA A 38 -12.08 -3.77 3.78
N ARG A 39 -13.35 -4.14 3.57
CA ARG A 39 -14.51 -3.30 3.93
C ARG A 39 -14.53 -2.94 5.41
N ARG A 40 -14.12 -3.86 6.28
CA ARG A 40 -14.04 -3.65 7.74
C ARG A 40 -12.85 -2.79 8.18
N ALA A 41 -11.93 -2.48 7.25
CA ALA A 41 -10.73 -1.68 7.46
C ALA A 41 -9.70 -2.24 8.48
N ASP A 42 -9.90 -3.45 8.98
CA ASP A 42 -9.04 -4.19 9.91
C ASP A 42 -7.99 -5.08 9.20
N ARG A 43 -8.08 -5.21 7.88
CA ARG A 43 -7.22 -6.08 7.07
C ARG A 43 -6.63 -5.36 5.87
N ILE A 44 -5.40 -5.76 5.54
CA ILE A 44 -4.60 -5.30 4.42
C ILE A 44 -4.08 -6.51 3.64
N LYS A 45 -4.05 -6.40 2.31
CA LYS A 45 -3.35 -7.34 1.43
C LYS A 45 -2.42 -6.57 0.50
N LEU A 46 -1.22 -7.10 0.28
CA LEU A 46 -0.24 -6.55 -0.64
C LEU A 46 0.02 -7.59 -1.72
N VAL A 47 -0.01 -7.17 -2.98
CA VAL A 47 0.35 -8.00 -4.13
C VAL A 47 1.44 -7.32 -4.91
N PHE A 48 2.47 -8.08 -5.28
CA PHE A 48 3.60 -7.63 -6.08
C PHE A 48 4.24 -8.83 -6.77
N PHE A 49 4.94 -8.58 -7.87
CA PHE A 49 5.78 -9.57 -8.54
C PHE A 49 7.23 -9.34 -8.12
N ASP A 50 7.91 -10.39 -7.65
CA ASP A 50 9.29 -10.30 -7.14
C ASP A 50 10.37 -10.58 -8.20
N GLY A 51 9.96 -10.77 -9.46
CA GLY A 51 10.83 -11.20 -10.55
C GLY A 51 10.68 -12.69 -10.90
N THR A 52 10.17 -13.50 -9.97
CA THR A 52 10.00 -14.95 -10.14
C THR A 52 8.55 -15.40 -9.97
N GLY A 53 7.77 -14.71 -9.16
CA GLY A 53 6.38 -15.07 -8.89
C GLY A 53 5.54 -13.93 -8.32
N VAL A 54 4.23 -14.13 -8.32
CA VAL A 54 3.28 -13.22 -7.68
C VAL A 54 3.24 -13.54 -6.18
N CYS A 55 3.64 -12.57 -5.38
CA CYS A 55 3.63 -12.67 -3.93
C CYS A 55 2.35 -12.07 -3.35
N LEU A 56 1.84 -12.68 -2.27
CA LEU A 56 0.74 -12.14 -1.47
C LEU A 56 1.17 -12.05 -0.02
N PHE A 57 1.16 -10.83 0.52
CA PHE A 57 1.21 -10.61 1.96
C PHE A 57 -0.19 -10.26 2.46
N ALA A 58 -0.57 -10.80 3.62
CA ALA A 58 -1.85 -10.51 4.28
C ALA A 58 -1.62 -10.23 5.77
N LYS A 59 -2.22 -9.15 6.26
CA LYS A 59 -2.20 -8.81 7.70
C LYS A 59 -3.58 -8.38 8.16
N ARG A 60 -3.91 -8.79 9.39
CA ARG A 60 -5.06 -8.34 10.16
C ARG A 60 -4.54 -7.66 11.43
N LEU A 61 -5.12 -6.53 11.80
CA LEU A 61 -4.92 -5.98 13.15
C LEU A 61 -5.81 -6.76 14.12
N GLU A 62 -5.22 -7.21 15.23
CA GLU A 62 -5.98 -7.89 16.29
C GLU A 62 -6.86 -6.88 17.07
N ASP A 63 -6.45 -5.61 17.11
CA ASP A 63 -7.23 -4.52 17.67
C ASP A 63 -7.20 -3.28 16.75
N GLY A 64 -8.32 -2.55 16.70
CA GLY A 64 -8.47 -1.33 15.91
C GLY A 64 -8.62 -1.52 14.39
N LYS A 65 -8.34 -0.45 13.65
CA LYS A 65 -8.47 -0.36 12.18
C LYS A 65 -7.30 0.40 11.61
N PHE A 66 -6.89 0.02 10.40
CA PHE A 66 -5.90 0.78 9.64
C PHE A 66 -6.44 2.16 9.28
N GLN A 67 -5.55 3.15 9.29
CA GLN A 67 -5.83 4.50 8.81
C GLN A 67 -5.78 4.54 7.28
N TRP A 68 -6.89 4.24 6.63
CA TRP A 68 -6.96 4.24 5.17
C TRP A 68 -7.06 5.65 4.58
N PRO A 69 -6.55 5.88 3.37
CA PRO A 69 -6.92 7.05 2.58
C PRO A 69 -8.44 7.16 2.45
N ALA A 70 -8.93 8.40 2.24
CA ALA A 70 -10.31 8.62 1.90
C ALA A 70 -10.71 7.81 0.66
N ILE A 71 -11.95 7.30 0.65
CA ILE A 71 -12.47 6.56 -0.50
C ILE A 71 -12.75 7.58 -1.60
N THR A 72 -11.86 7.62 -2.59
CA THR A 72 -11.97 8.45 -3.79
C THR A 72 -11.81 7.56 -5.01
N ASP A 73 -12.13 8.03 -6.20
CA ASP A 73 -11.73 7.32 -7.41
C ASP A 73 -10.20 7.46 -7.61
N GLY A 74 -9.53 6.34 -7.86
CA GLY A 74 -8.10 6.30 -8.16
C GLY A 74 -7.23 5.54 -7.15
N VAL A 75 -5.95 5.87 -7.14
CA VAL A 75 -4.89 5.18 -6.40
C VAL A 75 -3.99 6.18 -5.68
N VAL A 76 -3.63 5.89 -4.44
CA VAL A 76 -2.67 6.70 -3.67
C VAL A 76 -1.29 6.08 -3.74
N ARG A 77 -0.26 6.88 -4.05
CA ARG A 77 1.14 6.46 -3.96
C ARG A 77 1.63 6.67 -2.52
N LEU A 78 2.26 5.65 -1.96
CA LEU A 78 2.90 5.72 -0.65
C LEU A 78 4.41 5.54 -0.83
N THR A 79 5.20 6.23 -0.02
CA THR A 79 6.61 5.91 0.17
C THR A 79 6.76 4.60 0.96
N ALA A 80 7.98 4.03 0.99
CA ALA A 80 8.25 2.84 1.80
C ALA A 80 7.98 3.09 3.30
N ALA A 81 8.38 4.25 3.82
CA ALA A 81 8.12 4.64 5.21
C ALA A 81 6.63 4.76 5.51
N GLN A 82 5.84 5.35 4.60
CA GLN A 82 4.39 5.43 4.74
C GLN A 82 3.73 4.06 4.69
N LEU A 83 4.20 3.16 3.82
CA LEU A 83 3.71 1.78 3.77
C LEU A 83 4.00 1.04 5.07
N GLN A 84 5.22 1.17 5.61
CA GLN A 84 5.58 0.55 6.88
C GLN A 84 4.70 1.07 8.02
N ALA A 85 4.52 2.39 8.14
CA ALA A 85 3.65 2.97 9.15
C ALA A 85 2.20 2.50 9.02
N LEU A 86 1.68 2.40 7.78
CA LEU A 86 0.37 1.81 7.53
C LEU A 86 0.33 0.36 8.00
N LEU A 87 1.34 -0.46 7.69
CA LEU A 87 1.42 -1.85 8.12
C LEU A 87 1.47 -1.99 9.65
N GLU A 88 2.06 -1.03 10.35
CA GLU A 88 2.07 -0.96 11.82
C GLU A 88 0.75 -0.45 12.42
N GLY A 89 -0.22 -0.03 11.60
CA GLY A 89 -1.50 0.52 12.05
C GLY A 89 -1.43 2.00 12.43
N LEU A 90 -0.29 2.65 12.18
CA LEU A 90 -0.07 4.07 12.47
C LEU A 90 -0.73 4.97 11.42
N ASP A 91 -0.88 6.25 11.76
CA ASP A 91 -1.34 7.27 10.81
C ASP A 91 -0.23 7.64 9.83
N TRP A 92 -0.14 6.87 8.73
CA TRP A 92 0.86 7.05 7.67
C TRP A 92 0.89 8.46 7.08
N ARG A 93 -0.21 9.23 7.16
CA ARG A 93 -0.28 10.62 6.68
C ARG A 93 0.64 11.56 7.45
N ARG A 94 1.03 11.19 8.67
CA ARG A 94 1.99 11.92 9.51
C ARG A 94 3.44 11.50 9.23
N VAL A 95 3.64 10.52 8.35
CA VAL A 95 4.97 10.10 7.92
C VAL A 95 5.33 10.88 6.66
N HIS A 96 6.29 11.76 6.85
CA HIS A 96 6.90 12.54 5.80
C HIS A 96 8.28 11.96 5.53
N ASP A 97 8.76 12.04 4.29
CA ASP A 97 10.16 11.72 4.03
C ASP A 97 11.06 12.65 4.86
N ALA A 98 12.23 12.15 5.24
CA ALA A 98 13.26 13.03 5.77
C ALA A 98 13.46 14.14 4.74
N ARG A 99 13.29 15.41 5.15
CA ARG A 99 13.59 16.53 4.27
C ARG A 99 15.03 16.34 3.83
N ASP A 100 15.28 16.41 2.52
CA ASP A 100 16.63 16.51 1.98
C ASP A 100 17.31 17.65 2.72
N THR A 101 18.13 17.28 3.71
CA THR A 101 18.83 18.26 4.52
C THR A 101 19.94 18.71 3.61
N ARG A 102 19.83 19.93 3.09
CA ARG A 102 20.93 20.55 2.34
C ARG A 102 22.19 20.35 3.18
N VAL A 103 23.17 19.66 2.58
CA VAL A 103 24.47 19.43 3.21
C VAL A 103 24.96 20.80 3.70
N PRO A 104 25.25 20.97 5.01
CA PRO A 104 25.74 22.24 5.53
C PRO A 104 27.00 22.64 4.75
N ILE A 105 26.94 23.76 4.04
CA ILE A 105 28.08 24.28 3.29
C ILE A 105 28.95 25.06 4.28
N ALA A 106 29.82 24.31 4.96
CA ALA A 106 30.86 24.74 5.90
C ALA A 106 30.41 25.47 7.18
N ALA A 107 30.97 25.02 8.31
CA ALA A 107 31.09 25.85 9.52
C ALA A 107 32.10 26.97 9.23
N SER A 108 31.69 28.21 9.49
CA SER A 108 32.61 29.36 9.54
C SER A 108 33.45 29.31 10.81
#